data_AF-A0A5E6P988-F1
#
_entry.id   AF-A0A5E6P988-F1
#
_cell.length_a   1.000
_cell.length_b   1.000
_cell.length_c   1.000
_cell.angle_alpha   90.00
_cell.angle_beta   90.00
_cell.angle_gamma   90.00
#
_symmetry.space_group_name_H-M   'P 1'
#
loop_
_entity.id
_entity.type
_entity.pdbx_description
1 polymer ?
#
loop_
_entity_poly.entity_id
_entity_poly.type
_entity_poly.pdbx_seq_one_letter_code
_entity_poly.pdbx_strand_id
1 'polypeptide(L)'
;METITCGSWIGQLGKALAPRELEAILWVAQGLTTKEIARQMAVSPGTVANRIEAALFKLEAGRRIEAVTKAMRQQIISPLCILLVGIMTMHSAVNDGDPIRRDRRAPERRTAQVRIVRRAEAFELHA
;
A
#
# COMPACT_ATOMS: atom_id res chain seq x y z
N MET A 1 21.66 10.48 -1.14
CA MET A 1 20.63 11.22 -1.90
C MET A 1 20.04 12.24 -0.94
N GLU A 2 20.19 13.53 -1.22
CA GLU A 2 19.60 14.57 -0.38
C GLU A 2 18.10 14.61 -0.63
N THR A 3 17.29 14.57 0.42
CA THR A 3 15.83 14.61 0.34
C THR A 3 15.29 15.79 1.15
N ILE A 4 14.20 16.38 0.69
CA ILE A 4 13.46 17.40 1.43
C ILE A 4 12.13 16.80 1.86
N THR A 5 11.79 16.94 3.13
CA THR A 5 10.49 16.52 3.65
C THR A 5 9.66 17.74 3.98
N CYS A 6 8.43 17.79 3.44
CA CYS A 6 7.46 18.82 3.77
C CYS A 6 6.13 18.12 4.11
N GLY A 7 5.70 18.24 5.37
CA GLY A 7 4.49 17.57 5.86
C GLY A 7 4.52 16.06 5.56
N SER A 8 3.51 15.60 4.81
CA SER A 8 3.33 14.18 4.45
C SER A 8 4.03 13.76 3.15
N TRP A 9 4.91 14.59 2.59
CA TRP A 9 5.58 14.35 1.31
C TRP A 9 7.10 14.42 1.41
N ILE A 10 7.78 13.56 0.64
CA ILE A 10 9.22 13.54 0.45
C ILE A 10 9.53 13.95 -0.99
N GLY A 11 10.45 14.88 -1.17
CA GLY A 11 11.04 15.25 -2.46
C GLY A 11 12.49 14.82 -2.58
N GLN A 12 12.91 14.42 -3.78
CA GLN A 12 14.28 14.04 -4.11
C GLN A 12 15.02 15.22 -4.75
N LEU A 13 16.13 15.65 -4.15
CA LEU A 13 16.99 16.69 -4.73
C LEU A 13 17.84 16.14 -5.89
N GLY A 14 18.19 17.02 -6.84
CA GLY A 14 19.10 16.70 -7.94
C GLY A 14 18.50 15.93 -9.13
N LYS A 15 17.20 15.57 -9.10
CA LYS A 15 16.55 14.87 -10.21
C LYS A 15 16.03 15.77 -11.35
N ALA A 16 15.45 16.93 -11.03
CA ALA A 16 14.85 17.82 -12.05
C ALA A 16 14.53 19.24 -11.55
N LEU A 17 14.17 19.38 -10.27
CA LEU A 17 13.76 20.64 -9.66
C LEU A 17 14.86 21.22 -8.78
N ALA A 18 14.96 22.54 -8.75
CA ALA A 18 15.78 23.22 -7.76
C ALA A 18 15.17 23.03 -6.35
N PRO A 19 15.97 23.09 -5.27
CA PRO A 19 15.50 22.81 -3.91
C PRO A 19 14.24 23.61 -3.52
N ARG A 20 14.21 24.89 -3.88
CA ARG A 20 13.12 25.82 -3.57
C ARG A 20 11.89 25.66 -4.43
N GLU A 21 12.05 25.15 -5.65
CA GLU A 21 10.94 24.81 -6.55
C GLU A 21 10.29 23.50 -6.10
N LEU A 22 11.12 22.52 -5.74
CA LEU A 22 10.69 21.24 -5.17
C LEU A 22 9.89 21.47 -3.88
N GLU A 23 10.39 22.30 -2.97
CA GLU A 23 9.69 22.71 -1.76
C GLU A 23 8.29 23.27 -2.07
N ALA A 24 8.18 24.18 -3.06
CA ALA A 24 6.89 24.74 -3.47
C ALA A 24 5.94 23.67 -4.02
N ILE A 25 6.42 22.75 -4.87
CA ILE A 25 5.61 21.65 -5.43
C ILE A 25 5.14 20.67 -4.34
N LEU A 26 5.95 20.40 -3.32
CA LEU A 26 5.56 19.56 -2.18
C LEU A 26 4.40 20.18 -1.39
N TRP A 27 4.39 21.50 -1.20
CA TRP A 27 3.26 22.18 -0.57
C TRP A 27 2.01 22.23 -1.48
N VAL A 28 2.20 22.36 -2.80
CA VAL A 28 1.09 22.23 -3.78
C VAL A 28 0.48 20.82 -3.73
N ALA A 29 1.29 19.78 -3.57
CA ALA A 29 0.82 18.40 -3.44
C ALA A 29 0.00 18.16 -2.15
N GLN A 30 0.24 18.95 -1.10
CA GLN A 30 -0.59 18.98 0.10
C GLN A 30 -1.90 19.77 -0.07
N GLY A 31 -2.08 20.46 -1.20
CA GLY A 31 -3.30 21.21 -1.49
C GLY A 31 -3.27 22.68 -1.04
N LEU A 32 -2.14 23.18 -0.55
CA LEU A 32 -2.03 24.57 -0.09
C LEU A 32 -2.22 25.58 -1.24
N THR A 33 -2.77 26.73 -0.91
CA THR A 33 -2.88 27.89 -1.79
C THR A 33 -1.56 28.66 -1.83
N THR A 34 -1.31 29.42 -2.91
CA THR A 34 -0.09 30.22 -3.07
C THR A 34 0.19 31.15 -1.87
N LYS A 35 -0.86 31.67 -1.22
CA LYS A 35 -0.73 32.53 -0.03
C LYS A 35 -0.28 31.74 1.20
N GLU A 36 -0.80 30.53 1.40
CA GLU A 36 -0.39 29.66 2.51
C GLU A 36 1.04 29.15 2.32
N ILE A 37 1.39 28.78 1.08
CA ILE A 37 2.76 28.38 0.73
C ILE A 37 3.73 29.54 0.99
N ALA A 38 3.36 30.76 0.61
CA ALA A 38 4.17 31.95 0.87
C ALA A 38 4.43 32.17 2.36
N ARG A 39 3.40 31.98 3.18
CA ARG A 39 3.53 32.02 4.65
C ARG A 39 4.44 30.91 5.16
N GLN A 40 4.30 29.69 4.65
CA GLN A 40 5.10 28.54 5.08
C GLN A 40 6.58 28.68 4.70
N MET A 41 6.85 29.27 3.54
CA MET A 41 8.21 29.48 3.01
C MET A 41 8.81 30.84 3.40
N ALA A 42 8.10 31.66 4.18
CA ALA A 42 8.49 33.01 4.57
C ALA A 42 8.92 33.92 3.40
N VAL A 43 8.18 33.86 2.28
CA VAL A 43 8.43 34.67 1.08
C VAL A 43 7.15 35.34 0.58
N SER A 44 7.25 36.22 -0.41
CA SER A 44 6.06 36.84 -1.01
C SER A 44 5.25 35.83 -1.85
N PRO A 45 3.91 36.00 -1.96
CA PRO A 45 3.08 35.19 -2.86
C PRO A 45 3.54 35.23 -4.32
N GLY A 46 4.05 36.37 -4.80
CA GLY A 46 4.61 36.49 -6.14
C GLY A 46 5.86 35.64 -6.33
N THR A 47 6.73 35.58 -5.32
CA THR A 47 7.92 34.70 -5.34
C THR A 47 7.52 33.22 -5.42
N VAL A 48 6.47 32.81 -4.71
CA VAL A 48 5.96 31.43 -4.80
C VAL A 48 5.37 31.16 -6.18
N ALA A 49 4.58 32.08 -6.73
CA ALA A 49 4.00 31.94 -8.07
C ALA A 49 5.11 31.71 -9.11
N ASN A 50 6.16 32.54 -9.09
CA ASN A 50 7.31 32.40 -9.99
C ASN A 50 8.04 31.06 -9.80
N ARG A 51 8.18 30.57 -8.55
CA ARG A 51 8.78 29.25 -8.28
C ARG A 51 7.92 28.10 -8.82
N ILE A 52 6.60 28.20 -8.68
CA ILE A 52 5.66 27.20 -9.22
C ILE A 52 5.70 27.23 -10.75
N GLU A 53 5.76 28.41 -11.37
CA GLU A 53 5.88 28.55 -12.82
C GLU A 53 7.20 27.98 -13.36
N ALA A 54 8.32 28.26 -12.70
CA ALA A 54 9.61 27.64 -13.04
C ALA A 54 9.56 26.10 -12.90
N ALA A 55 8.91 25.59 -11.85
CA ALA A 55 8.71 24.16 -11.66
C ALA A 55 7.81 23.55 -12.74
N LEU A 56 6.74 24.24 -13.13
CA LEU A 56 5.83 23.84 -14.22
C LEU A 56 6.58 23.72 -15.53
N PHE A 57 7.40 24.72 -15.85
CA PHE A 57 8.24 24.72 -17.05
C PHE A 57 9.20 23.52 -17.06
N LYS A 58 9.93 23.27 -15.96
CA LYS A 58 10.87 22.14 -15.84
C LYS A 58 10.21 20.77 -15.89
N LEU A 59 8.97 20.66 -15.43
CA LEU A 59 8.16 19.44 -15.50
C LEU A 59 7.33 19.37 -16.79
N GLU A 60 7.44 20.36 -17.68
CA GLU A 60 6.65 20.50 -18.90
C GLU A 60 5.14 20.42 -18.67
N ALA A 61 4.66 20.90 -17.52
CA ALA A 61 3.26 20.81 -17.12
C ALA A 61 2.53 22.13 -17.39
N GLY A 62 1.30 22.05 -17.90
CA GLY A 62 0.48 23.24 -18.16
C GLY A 62 -0.30 23.71 -16.93
N ARG A 63 -0.46 22.85 -15.91
CA ARG A 63 -1.21 23.16 -14.68
C ARG A 63 -0.51 22.64 -13.44
N ARG A 64 -0.69 23.30 -12.31
CA ARG A 64 -0.07 22.93 -11.02
C ARG A 64 -0.33 21.47 -10.60
N ILE A 65 -1.53 20.94 -10.87
CA ILE A 65 -1.88 19.55 -10.55
C ILE A 65 -1.19 18.56 -11.49
N GLU A 66 -1.04 18.94 -12.75
CA GLU A 66 -0.29 18.15 -13.72
C GLU A 66 1.18 18.08 -13.34
N ALA A 67 1.78 19.18 -12.86
CA ALA A 67 3.15 19.18 -12.34
C ALA A 67 3.32 18.19 -11.18
N VAL A 68 2.41 18.18 -10.21
CA VAL A 68 2.43 17.21 -9.10
C VAL A 68 2.35 15.78 -9.65
N THR A 69 1.45 15.54 -10.61
CA THR A 69 1.25 14.21 -11.20
C THR A 69 2.50 13.74 -11.95
N LYS A 70 3.13 14.61 -12.73
CA LYS A 70 4.39 14.32 -13.45
C LYS A 70 5.54 14.10 -12.48
N ALA A 71 5.65 14.93 -11.44
CA ALA A 71 6.67 14.77 -10.40
C ALA A 71 6.52 13.43 -9.65
N MET A 72 5.30 12.95 -9.40
CA MET A 72 5.04 11.62 -8.85
C MET A 72 5.45 10.51 -9.81
N ARG A 73 5.07 10.61 -11.09
CA ARG A 73 5.41 9.61 -12.13
C ARG A 73 6.92 9.49 -12.33
N GLN A 74 7.65 10.59 -12.25
CA GLN A 74 9.11 10.62 -12.36
C GLN A 74 9.83 10.26 -11.04
N GLN A 75 9.09 9.89 -9.99
CA GLN A 75 9.62 9.60 -8.66
C GLN A 75 10.50 10.72 -8.10
N ILE A 76 10.13 11.97 -8.38
CA ILE A 76 10.73 13.16 -7.79
C ILE A 76 10.08 13.43 -6.43
N ILE A 77 8.76 13.26 -6.34
CA ILE A 77 8.01 13.36 -5.08
C ILE A 77 7.33 12.03 -4.77
N SER A 78 7.30 11.66 -3.50
CA SER A 78 6.58 10.48 -3.01
C SER A 78 5.83 10.81 -1.71
N PRO A 79 4.60 10.32 -1.53
CA PRO A 79 3.90 10.45 -0.25
C PRO A 79 4.47 9.45 0.76
N LEU A 80 4.61 9.86 2.02
CA LEU A 80 5.16 9.00 3.08
C LEU A 80 4.35 7.71 3.30
N CYS A 81 3.06 7.70 2.95
CA CYS A 81 2.20 6.53 3.12
C CYS A 81 2.64 5.30 2.32
N ILE A 82 3.34 5.48 1.19
CA ILE A 82 3.87 4.34 0.40
C ILE A 82 4.88 3.54 1.23
N LEU A 83 5.69 4.21 2.04
CA LEU A 83 6.64 3.54 2.93
C LEU A 83 5.92 2.73 4.01
N LEU A 84 4.88 3.29 4.62
CA LEU A 84 4.09 2.61 5.64
C LEU A 84 3.40 1.36 5.09
N VAL A 85 2.78 1.44 3.91
CA VAL A 85 2.17 0.28 3.24
C VAL A 85 3.20 -0.81 2.99
N GLY A 86 4.41 -0.45 2.52
CA GLY A 86 5.49 -1.41 2.32
C GLY A 86 5.92 -2.13 3.60
N ILE A 87 6.02 -1.41 4.72
CA ILE A 87 6.35 -2.01 6.03
C ILE A 87 5.21 -2.92 6.50
N MET A 88 3.95 -2.49 6.38
CA MET A 88 2.78 -3.27 6.81
C MET A 88 2.62 -4.58 6.04
N THR A 89 2.77 -4.57 4.70
CA THR A 89 2.69 -5.80 3.90
C THR A 89 3.87 -6.74 4.15
N MET A 90 5.06 -6.19 4.41
CA MET A 90 6.26 -6.97 4.74
C MET A 90 6.13 -7.66 6.10
N HIS A 91 5.55 -7.02 7.11
CA HIS A 91 5.33 -7.65 8.41
C HIS A 91 4.36 -8.85 8.33
N SER A 92 3.37 -8.83 7.44
CA SER A 92 2.44 -9.95 7.25
C SER A 92 3.11 -11.19 6.64
N ALA A 93 4.12 -11.02 5.78
CA ALA A 93 4.85 -12.14 5.17
C ALA A 93 5.83 -12.83 6.13
N VAL A 94 6.18 -12.18 7.25
CA VAL A 94 7.11 -12.74 8.25
C VAL A 94 6.38 -13.56 9.33
N ASN A 95 5.04 -13.52 9.38
CA ASN A 95 4.25 -14.24 10.38
C ASN A 95 3.69 -15.61 9.91
N ASP A 96 4.26 -16.23 8.87
CA ASP A 96 3.96 -17.61 8.46
C ASP A 96 4.50 -18.66 9.47
N GLY A 97 4.24 -18.45 10.76
CA GLY A 97 4.74 -19.26 11.87
C GLY A 97 3.74 -20.22 12.52
N ASP A 98 2.43 -20.10 12.26
CA ASP A 98 1.43 -21.00 12.86
C ASP A 98 0.34 -21.42 11.86
N PRO A 99 0.51 -22.56 11.15
CA PRO A 99 -0.63 -23.18 10.51
C PRO A 99 -1.56 -23.69 11.60
N ILE A 100 -2.74 -23.06 11.70
CA ILE A 100 -3.88 -23.52 12.49
C ILE A 100 -4.10 -25.01 12.24
N ARG A 101 -3.60 -25.86 13.16
CA ARG A 101 -3.90 -27.29 13.17
C ARG A 101 -5.38 -27.43 13.50
N ARG A 102 -6.23 -27.43 12.48
CA ARG A 102 -7.58 -27.99 12.59
C ARG A 102 -7.41 -29.49 12.71
N ASP A 103 -7.22 -29.95 13.94
CA ASP A 103 -7.20 -31.35 14.29
C ASP A 103 -8.58 -31.95 13.96
N ARG A 104 -8.69 -32.57 12.78
CA ARG A 104 -9.81 -33.44 12.44
C ARG A 104 -9.64 -34.69 13.30
N ARG A 105 -10.21 -34.70 14.50
CA ARG A 105 -10.42 -35.94 15.24
C ARG A 105 -11.28 -36.86 14.39
N ALA A 106 -10.67 -37.90 13.82
CA ALA A 106 -11.38 -38.95 13.08
C ALA A 106 -12.35 -39.66 14.05
N PRO A 107 -13.60 -39.93 13.65
CA PRO A 107 -14.53 -40.66 14.50
C PRO A 107 -14.04 -42.11 14.64
N GLU A 108 -13.81 -42.53 15.89
CA GLU A 108 -13.44 -43.88 16.27
C GLU A 108 -14.50 -44.87 15.76
N ARG A 109 -14.10 -45.74 14.84
CA ARG A 109 -14.95 -46.80 14.31
C ARG A 109 -15.24 -47.79 15.43
N ARG A 110 -16.36 -47.63 16.14
CA ARG A 110 -16.92 -48.72 16.94
C ARG A 110 -17.37 -49.83 15.99
N THR A 111 -16.53 -50.85 15.89
CA THR A 111 -16.80 -52.11 15.22
C THR A 111 -18.00 -52.77 15.91
N ALA A 112 -19.20 -52.58 15.35
CA ALA A 112 -20.36 -53.37 15.74
C ALA A 112 -20.09 -54.82 15.35
N GLN A 113 -20.00 -55.72 16.34
CA GLN A 113 -19.92 -57.15 16.11
C GLN A 113 -21.28 -57.61 15.54
N VAL A 114 -21.39 -57.68 14.21
CA VAL A 114 -22.52 -58.35 13.57
C VAL A 114 -22.30 -59.84 13.75
N ARG A 115 -23.03 -60.45 14.69
CA ARG A 115 -23.11 -61.91 14.83
C ARG A 115 -23.78 -62.45 13.56
N ILE A 116 -22.96 -62.92 12.63
CA ILE A 116 -23.41 -63.63 11.42
C ILE A 116 -23.98 -64.97 11.90
N VAL A 117 -25.31 -65.10 11.91
CA VAL A 117 -25.96 -66.42 12.01
C VAL A 117 -25.93 -67.03 10.60
N ARG A 118 -24.97 -67.92 10.35
CA ARG A 118 -24.93 -68.72 9.12
C ARG A 118 -25.92 -69.89 9.23
N ARG A 119 -27.01 -69.75 8.46
CA ARG A 119 -27.55 -70.67 7.43
C ARG A 119 -27.37 -72.19 7.64
N ALA A 120 -28.50 -72.91 7.56
CA ALA A 120 -28.77 -74.18 6.83
C ALA A 120 -30.10 -74.74 7.39
N GLU A 121 -31.06 -75.36 6.71
CA GLU A 121 -31.37 -75.81 5.35
C GLU A 121 -32.90 -76.03 5.37
N ALA A 122 -33.66 -75.49 4.42
CA ALA A 122 -34.37 -76.27 3.40
C ALA A 122 -34.90 -77.65 3.86
N PHE A 123 -36.24 -77.79 3.78
CA PHE A 123 -36.97 -78.98 3.33
C PHE A 123 -36.68 -80.34 4.00
N GLU A 124 -37.69 -80.93 4.65
CA GLU A 124 -38.28 -82.27 4.41
C GLU A 124 -39.50 -82.38 5.37
N LEU A 125 -40.74 -82.37 4.87
CA LEU A 125 -41.60 -83.52 4.50
C LEU A 125 -42.13 -84.36 5.70
N HIS A 126 -43.45 -84.59 5.66
CA HIS A 126 -44.30 -85.51 6.45
C HIS A 126 -44.73 -85.00 7.84
N ALA A 127 -46.00 -85.01 8.24
CA ALA A 127 -47.17 -85.82 7.84
C ALA A 127 -48.48 -85.02 7.98
#